data_AF-A0AB39SXB5-F1
#
_entry.id   AF-A0AB39SXB5-F1
#
_cell.length_a   1.000
_cell.length_b   1.000
_cell.length_c   1.000
_cell.angle_alpha   90.00
_cell.angle_beta   90.00
_cell.angle_gamma   90.00
#
_symmetry.space_group_name_H-M   'P 1'
#
loop_
_entity.id
_entity.type
_entity.pdbx_description
1 polymer ?
#
loop_
_entity_poly.entity_id
_entity_poly.type
_entity_poly.pdbx_seq_one_letter_code
_entity_poly.pdbx_strand_id
1 'polypeptide(L)'
;MAAEPNETWTLRHATAWVFTADGRLTRPVILVGDAGTGLAELAAGADHDSYALLKELTARGHDLILLGLPEDGSMTGDGGIVQNTVTRTIAEQYGDTRLTVGGTGRGALAARYALAGMEYQRIDHRTGVFFSHNAAAPELEDEAELSRMGGRPQIPLFLRLTDSGVDDGLDEEAADETMTGTAGGAGPLLSKEYGSRLLERLPG
;
A
#
# COMPACT_ATOMS: atom_id res chain seq x y z
N MET A 1 -3.19 -3.72 -23.22
CA MET A 1 -1.87 -3.10 -22.96
C MET A 1 -1.99 -2.43 -21.61
N ALA A 2 -1.03 -2.63 -20.71
CA ALA A 2 -1.04 -1.98 -19.39
C ALA A 2 -0.86 -0.46 -19.54
N ALA A 3 -1.42 0.32 -18.62
CA ALA A 3 -1.25 1.77 -18.60
C ALA A 3 0.23 2.15 -18.43
N GLU A 4 0.69 3.14 -19.18
CA GLU A 4 2.05 3.70 -19.02
C GLU A 4 2.09 4.70 -17.86
N PRO A 5 3.13 4.67 -17.01
CA PRO A 5 3.27 5.65 -15.93
C PRO A 5 3.63 7.04 -16.47
N ASN A 6 3.20 8.08 -15.75
CA ASN A 6 3.65 9.45 -16.05
C ASN A 6 5.12 9.66 -15.66
N GLU A 7 5.56 9.02 -14.57
CA GLU A 7 6.94 9.08 -14.10
C GLU A 7 7.39 7.72 -13.55
N THR A 8 8.68 7.43 -13.69
CA THR A 8 9.33 6.29 -13.02
C THR A 8 10.33 6.81 -11.99
N TRP A 9 10.13 6.41 -10.74
CA TRP A 9 11.02 6.74 -9.64
C TRP A 9 12.04 5.63 -9.42
N THR A 10 13.32 5.96 -9.58
CA THR A 10 14.41 5.10 -9.12
C THR A 10 14.66 5.37 -7.63
N LEU A 11 14.40 4.38 -6.79
CA LEU A 11 14.63 4.42 -5.35
C LEU A 11 15.85 3.57 -5.00
N ARG A 12 16.32 3.69 -3.76
CA ARG A 12 17.37 2.80 -3.26
C ARG A 12 16.79 1.38 -3.19
N HIS A 13 17.26 0.48 -4.05
CA HIS A 13 16.85 -0.93 -4.13
C HIS A 13 15.43 -1.21 -4.63
N ALA A 14 14.73 -0.21 -5.17
CA ALA A 14 13.39 -0.40 -5.72
C ALA A 14 13.09 0.58 -6.86
N THR A 15 12.02 0.31 -7.59
CA THR A 15 11.46 1.23 -8.57
C THR A 15 9.98 1.42 -8.27
N ALA A 16 9.48 2.63 -8.47
CA ALA A 16 8.06 2.92 -8.41
C ALA A 16 7.57 3.56 -9.71
N TRP A 17 6.31 3.28 -10.06
CA TRP A 17 5.60 3.87 -11.19
C TRP A 17 4.54 4.82 -10.67
N VAL A 18 4.56 6.06 -11.17
CA VAL A 18 3.67 7.13 -10.73
C VAL A 18 2.64 7.43 -11.82
N PHE A 19 1.38 7.39 -11.43
CA PHE A 19 0.23 7.75 -12.25
C PHE A 19 -0.46 8.93 -11.58
N THR A 20 -0.36 10.11 -12.20
CA THR A 20 -0.96 11.35 -11.71
C THR A 20 -2.33 11.56 -12.34
N ALA A 21 -3.31 12.01 -11.55
CA ALA A 21 -4.65 12.31 -12.07
C ALA A 21 -4.70 13.60 -12.88
N ASP A 22 -3.92 14.62 -12.49
CA ASP A 22 -3.92 15.96 -13.10
C ASP A 22 -2.50 16.49 -13.36
N GLY A 23 -1.59 15.59 -13.76
CA GLY A 23 -0.21 15.93 -14.14
C GLY A 23 0.72 16.35 -13.01
N ARG A 24 0.24 16.34 -11.75
CA ARG A 24 1.02 16.57 -10.53
C ARG A 24 0.53 15.68 -9.42
N LEU A 25 1.44 15.31 -8.52
CA LEU A 25 1.13 14.53 -7.35
C LEU A 25 0.43 15.41 -6.29
N THR A 26 -0.84 15.17 -5.98
CA THR A 26 -1.66 15.99 -5.08
C THR A 26 -2.40 15.17 -4.03
N ARG A 27 -2.85 13.95 -4.36
CA ARG A 27 -3.68 13.10 -3.51
C ARG A 27 -3.19 11.64 -3.58
N PRO A 28 -2.01 11.35 -3.01
CA PRO A 28 -1.26 10.15 -3.35
C PRO A 28 -1.83 8.90 -2.65
N VAL A 29 -1.98 7.84 -3.44
CA VAL A 29 -2.18 6.47 -2.95
C VAL A 29 -0.93 5.66 -3.30
N ILE A 30 -0.17 5.24 -2.28
CA ILE A 30 0.96 4.34 -2.43
C ILE A 30 0.46 2.91 -2.25
N LEU A 31 0.63 2.08 -3.28
CA LEU A 31 0.31 0.66 -3.26
C LEU A 31 1.59 -0.16 -3.49
N VAL A 32 1.96 -0.90 -2.46
CA VAL A 32 3.12 -1.79 -2.44
C VAL A 32 2.69 -3.19 -2.89
N GLY A 33 3.25 -3.66 -3.99
CA GLY A 33 2.98 -5.01 -4.50
C GLY A 33 3.56 -6.10 -3.60
N ASP A 34 3.11 -7.33 -3.84
CA ASP A 34 3.73 -8.49 -3.21
C ASP A 34 5.17 -8.71 -3.73
N ALA A 35 5.99 -9.39 -2.94
CA ALA A 35 7.39 -9.61 -3.27
C ALA A 35 7.58 -10.29 -4.64
N GLY A 36 8.52 -9.78 -5.43
CA GLY A 36 8.81 -10.31 -6.77
C GLY A 36 7.81 -9.90 -7.85
N THR A 37 6.69 -9.24 -7.50
CA THR A 37 5.72 -8.79 -8.51
C THR A 37 6.29 -7.63 -9.32
N GLY A 38 6.38 -7.79 -10.64
CA GLY A 38 6.88 -6.76 -11.54
C GLY A 38 5.93 -5.56 -11.67
N LEU A 39 6.47 -4.36 -11.87
CA LEU A 39 5.66 -3.14 -12.01
C LEU A 39 4.65 -3.19 -13.16
N ALA A 40 5.01 -3.84 -14.28
CA ALA A 40 4.10 -4.02 -15.41
C ALA A 40 2.90 -4.93 -15.05
N GLU A 41 3.14 -5.94 -14.22
CA GLU A 41 2.09 -6.83 -13.72
C GLU A 41 1.20 -6.11 -12.69
N LEU A 42 1.79 -5.36 -11.76
CA LEU A 42 1.03 -4.51 -10.83
C LEU A 42 0.16 -3.49 -11.59
N ALA A 43 0.70 -2.84 -12.63
CA ALA A 43 -0.05 -1.89 -13.45
C ALA A 43 -1.17 -2.57 -14.23
N ALA A 44 -0.94 -3.78 -14.76
CA ALA A 44 -1.98 -4.57 -15.42
C ALA A 44 -3.10 -4.97 -14.44
N GLY A 45 -2.76 -5.32 -13.21
CA GLY A 45 -3.74 -5.59 -12.14
C GLY A 45 -4.51 -4.34 -11.70
N ALA A 46 -3.84 -3.18 -11.65
CA ALA A 46 -4.46 -1.90 -11.28
C ALA A 46 -5.41 -1.37 -12.37
N ASP A 47 -5.17 -1.67 -13.64
CA ASP A 47 -6.04 -1.31 -14.78
C ASP A 47 -6.75 -2.53 -15.40
N HIS A 48 -7.08 -3.52 -14.58
CA HIS A 48 -7.68 -4.78 -15.04
C HIS A 48 -9.14 -4.59 -15.49
N ASP A 49 -9.58 -5.32 -16.53
CA ASP A 49 -10.90 -5.14 -17.15
C ASP A 49 -12.08 -5.39 -16.20
N SER A 50 -11.95 -6.30 -15.24
CA SER A 50 -13.00 -6.60 -14.26
C SER A 50 -13.15 -5.50 -13.19
N TYR A 51 -12.07 -4.79 -12.88
CA TYR A 51 -12.07 -3.62 -12.00
C TYR A 51 -10.75 -2.86 -12.15
N ALA A 52 -10.84 -1.64 -12.69
CA ALA A 52 -9.71 -0.76 -12.93
C ALA A 52 -9.56 0.25 -11.79
N LEU A 53 -8.89 -0.15 -10.70
CA LEU A 53 -8.59 0.71 -9.56
C LEU A 53 -7.91 2.03 -10.00
N LEU A 54 -6.96 1.95 -10.94
CA LEU A 54 -6.28 3.12 -11.48
C LEU A 54 -7.28 4.14 -12.06
N LYS A 55 -8.20 3.69 -12.92
CA LYS A 55 -9.21 4.56 -13.53
C LYS A 55 -10.16 5.16 -12.49
N GLU A 56 -10.56 4.38 -11.50
CA GLU A 56 -11.44 4.85 -10.43
C GLU A 56 -10.77 5.90 -9.52
N LEU A 57 -9.47 5.75 -9.25
CA LEU A 57 -8.67 6.74 -8.52
C LEU A 57 -8.51 8.02 -9.34
N THR A 58 -8.06 7.91 -10.59
CA THR A 58 -7.86 9.07 -11.48
C THR A 58 -9.17 9.84 -11.68
N ALA A 59 -10.30 9.15 -11.87
CA ALA A 59 -11.62 9.78 -12.01
C ALA A 59 -12.05 10.59 -10.77
N ARG A 60 -11.46 10.31 -9.59
CA ARG A 60 -11.70 11.03 -8.32
C ARG A 60 -10.55 11.98 -7.98
N GLY A 61 -9.61 12.21 -8.89
CA GLY A 61 -8.46 13.09 -8.68
C GLY A 61 -7.36 12.50 -7.80
N HIS A 62 -7.39 11.20 -7.52
CA HIS A 62 -6.35 10.52 -6.75
C HIS A 62 -5.22 9.99 -7.64
N ASP A 63 -4.00 10.18 -7.18
CA ASP A 63 -2.80 9.67 -7.83
C ASP A 63 -2.47 8.27 -7.32
N LEU A 64 -1.88 7.43 -8.16
CA LEU A 64 -1.44 6.09 -7.79
C LEU A 64 0.07 5.96 -7.95
N ILE A 65 0.74 5.51 -6.89
CA ILE A 65 2.15 5.15 -6.90
C ILE A 65 2.22 3.63 -6.67
N LEU A 66 2.62 2.89 -7.70
CA LEU A 66 2.87 1.46 -7.60
C LEU A 66 4.33 1.22 -7.23
N LEU A 67 4.57 0.49 -6.15
CA LEU A 67 5.90 0.18 -5.65
C LEU A 67 6.14 -1.33 -5.71
N GLY A 68 7.18 -1.74 -6.44
CA GLY A 68 7.63 -3.13 -6.47
C GLY A 68 8.62 -3.42 -5.34
N LEU A 69 8.59 -4.65 -4.82
CA LEU A 69 9.54 -5.15 -3.83
C LEU A 69 10.40 -6.29 -4.40
N PRO A 70 11.65 -6.44 -3.93
CA PRO A 70 12.48 -7.60 -4.28
C PRO A 70 11.84 -8.91 -3.82
N GLU A 71 12.06 -9.99 -4.57
CA GLU A 71 11.53 -11.33 -4.26
C GLU A 71 12.02 -11.82 -2.88
N ASP A 72 13.32 -11.67 -2.60
CA ASP A 72 13.98 -12.15 -1.38
C ASP A 72 14.28 -11.03 -0.35
N GLY A 73 13.47 -9.97 -0.33
CA GLY A 73 13.61 -8.90 0.66
C GLY A 73 13.40 -9.37 2.11
N SER A 74 13.89 -8.61 3.10
CA SER A 74 13.51 -8.78 4.52
C SER A 74 12.42 -7.76 4.87
N MET A 75 11.62 -8.01 5.92
CA MET A 75 10.62 -7.03 6.39
C MET A 75 11.24 -5.65 6.64
N THR A 76 12.40 -5.62 7.30
CA THR A 76 13.11 -4.36 7.61
C THR A 76 13.64 -3.66 6.37
N GLY A 77 14.18 -4.41 5.40
CA GLY A 77 14.68 -3.87 4.13
C GLY A 77 13.56 -3.31 3.25
N ASP A 78 12.48 -4.08 3.09
CA ASP A 78 11.29 -3.68 2.34
C ASP A 78 10.56 -2.53 3.03
N GLY A 79 10.49 -2.55 4.35
CA GLY A 79 10.02 -1.44 5.16
C GLY A 79 10.80 -0.15 4.89
N GLY A 80 12.13 -0.23 4.82
CA GLY A 80 12.98 0.90 4.45
C GLY A 80 12.70 1.43 3.03
N ILE A 81 12.41 0.55 2.07
CA ILE A 81 11.97 0.93 0.73
C ILE A 81 10.65 1.72 0.78
N VAL A 82 9.68 1.25 1.58
CA VAL A 82 8.39 1.94 1.75
C VAL A 82 8.59 3.30 2.45
N GLN A 83 9.40 3.38 3.50
CA GLN A 83 9.71 4.66 4.19
C GLN A 83 10.33 5.69 3.24
N ASN A 84 11.25 5.26 2.37
CA ASN A 84 11.85 6.14 1.36
C ASN A 84 10.80 6.63 0.36
N THR A 85 9.88 5.74 -0.03
CA THR A 85 8.77 6.09 -0.95
C THR A 85 7.82 7.09 -0.32
N VAL A 86 7.41 6.88 0.93
CA VAL A 86 6.59 7.82 1.70
C VAL A 86 7.27 9.18 1.82
N THR A 87 8.54 9.20 2.23
CA THR A 87 9.32 10.44 2.38
C THR A 87 9.44 11.20 1.06
N ARG A 88 9.71 10.50 -0.04
CA ARG A 88 9.77 11.09 -1.39
C ARG A 88 8.41 11.64 -1.81
N THR A 89 7.34 10.88 -1.58
CA THR A 89 5.96 11.29 -1.88
C THR A 89 5.61 12.58 -1.15
N ILE A 90 5.93 12.70 0.14
CA ILE A 90 5.72 13.93 0.92
C ILE A 90 6.50 15.11 0.34
N ALA A 91 7.74 14.88 -0.12
CA ALA A 91 8.59 15.94 -0.65
C ALA A 91 8.14 16.44 -2.04
N GLU A 92 7.55 15.56 -2.86
CA GLU A 92 7.11 15.88 -4.22
C GLU A 92 5.62 16.28 -4.31
N GLN A 93 4.82 15.94 -3.30
CA GLN A 93 3.40 16.26 -3.26
C GLN A 93 3.16 17.78 -3.25
N TYR A 94 2.24 18.21 -4.12
CA TYR A 94 1.63 19.54 -4.07
C TYR A 94 0.42 19.52 -3.14
N GLY A 95 0.45 20.39 -2.13
CA GLY A 95 -0.59 20.49 -1.11
C GLY A 95 -0.32 19.61 0.10
N ASP A 96 -1.30 19.54 0.99
CA ASP A 96 -1.16 18.93 2.31
C ASP A 96 -2.06 17.71 2.55
N THR A 97 -2.84 17.27 1.53
CA THR A 97 -3.70 16.09 1.59
C THR A 97 -2.94 14.90 2.18
N ARG A 98 -3.54 14.22 3.15
CA ARG A 98 -2.90 13.05 3.75
C ARG A 98 -2.73 11.91 2.73
N LEU A 99 -1.65 11.16 2.88
CA LEU A 99 -1.36 10.00 2.04
C LEU A 99 -2.32 8.85 2.37
N THR A 100 -2.58 8.00 1.37
CA THR A 100 -3.02 6.62 1.59
C THR A 100 -1.85 5.70 1.29
N VAL A 101 -1.53 4.77 2.19
CA VAL A 101 -0.40 3.85 2.03
C VAL A 101 -0.86 2.44 2.35
N GLY A 102 -0.51 1.47 1.53
CA GLY A 102 -0.88 0.08 1.77
C GLY A 102 -0.31 -0.84 0.72
N GLY A 103 -0.73 -2.09 0.72
CA GLY A 103 -0.20 -3.07 -0.22
C GLY A 103 -0.86 -4.43 -0.15
N THR A 104 -0.22 -5.39 -0.80
CA THR A 104 -0.63 -6.80 -0.85
C THR A 104 0.47 -7.73 -0.33
N GLY A 105 0.12 -8.85 0.33
CA GLY A 105 1.11 -9.85 0.73
C GLY A 105 2.24 -9.28 1.60
N ARG A 106 3.50 -9.52 1.19
CA ARG A 106 4.68 -8.95 1.86
C ARG A 106 4.74 -7.42 1.75
N GLY A 107 4.16 -6.83 0.70
CA GLY A 107 4.04 -5.38 0.54
C GLY A 107 3.17 -4.72 1.61
N ALA A 108 2.07 -5.37 1.99
CA ALA A 108 1.23 -4.90 3.09
C ALA A 108 1.95 -4.95 4.44
N LEU A 109 2.70 -6.03 4.69
CA LEU A 109 3.54 -6.17 5.89
C LEU A 109 4.66 -5.12 5.94
N ALA A 110 5.34 -4.89 4.81
CA ALA A 110 6.35 -3.85 4.69
C ALA A 110 5.79 -2.45 4.94
N ALA A 111 4.59 -2.15 4.43
CA ALA A 111 3.91 -0.88 4.70
C ALA A 111 3.53 -0.73 6.18
N ARG A 112 3.00 -1.79 6.81
CA ARG A 112 2.71 -1.82 8.25
C ARG A 112 3.95 -1.51 9.07
N TYR A 113 5.05 -2.23 8.80
CA TYR A 113 6.33 -2.03 9.48
C TYR A 113 6.87 -0.61 9.26
N ALA A 114 6.85 -0.12 8.02
CA ALA A 114 7.36 1.19 7.66
C ALA A 114 6.67 2.30 8.46
N LEU A 115 5.34 2.31 8.47
CA LEU A 115 4.54 3.33 9.15
C LEU A 115 4.68 3.22 10.68
N ALA A 116 4.56 2.02 11.25
CA ALA A 116 4.77 1.81 12.69
C ALA A 116 6.17 2.25 13.13
N GLY A 117 7.20 1.93 12.33
CA GLY A 117 8.57 2.35 12.57
C GLY A 117 8.75 3.86 12.50
N MET A 118 8.11 4.55 11.55
CA MET A 118 8.15 6.02 11.47
C MET A 118 7.48 6.66 12.69
N GLU A 119 6.33 6.15 13.14
CA GLU A 119 5.66 6.62 14.36
C GLU A 119 6.53 6.39 15.61
N TYR A 120 7.11 5.19 15.75
CA TYR A 120 8.03 4.85 16.84
C TYR A 120 9.23 5.80 16.89
N GLN A 121 9.75 6.20 15.73
CA GLN A 121 10.83 7.17 15.57
C GLN A 121 10.37 8.63 15.64
N ARG A 122 9.07 8.89 15.85
CA ARG A 122 8.44 10.23 15.89
C ARG A 122 8.61 11.02 14.59
N ILE A 123 8.61 10.32 13.47
CA ILE A 123 8.62 10.90 12.13
C ILE A 123 7.17 11.00 11.63
N ASP A 124 6.74 12.21 11.30
CA ASP A 124 5.42 12.41 10.69
C ASP A 124 5.42 11.88 9.24
N HIS A 125 4.73 10.76 9.04
CA HIS A 125 4.58 10.09 7.74
C HIS A 125 3.34 10.58 6.96
N ARG A 126 2.59 11.57 7.48
CA ARG A 126 1.43 12.24 6.85
C ARG A 126 0.37 11.29 6.27
N THR A 127 0.30 10.05 6.74
CA THR A 127 -0.67 9.06 6.25
C THR A 127 -1.98 9.23 7.01
N GLY A 128 -3.10 9.27 6.27
CA GLY A 128 -4.45 9.32 6.81
C GLY A 128 -5.12 7.95 6.81
N VAL A 129 -4.79 7.11 5.82
CA VAL A 129 -5.31 5.76 5.68
C VAL A 129 -4.17 4.79 5.43
N PHE A 130 -4.11 3.76 6.26
CA PHE A 130 -3.30 2.57 6.03
C PHE A 130 -4.23 1.43 5.60
N PHE A 131 -3.94 0.77 4.48
CA PHE A 131 -4.69 -0.42 4.07
C PHE A 131 -3.79 -1.64 3.91
N SER A 132 -4.32 -2.81 4.26
CA SER A 132 -3.65 -4.09 4.11
C SER A 132 -4.56 -5.03 3.34
N HIS A 133 -4.11 -5.56 2.20
CA HIS A 133 -4.85 -6.56 1.45
C HIS A 133 -4.13 -7.92 1.47
N ASN A 134 -4.72 -8.95 2.05
CA ASN A 134 -4.12 -10.29 2.16
C ASN A 134 -2.65 -10.22 2.61
N ALA A 135 -2.37 -9.53 3.72
CA ALA A 135 -1.01 -9.37 4.21
C ALA A 135 -0.35 -10.72 4.50
N ALA A 136 0.96 -10.79 4.31
CA ALA A 136 1.74 -11.90 4.83
C ALA A 136 1.84 -11.80 6.35
N ALA A 137 1.70 -12.93 7.04
CA ALA A 137 2.03 -13.01 8.47
C ALA A 137 3.54 -12.76 8.68
N PRO A 138 3.93 -11.97 9.69
CA PRO A 138 5.34 -11.80 10.03
C PRO A 138 5.96 -13.11 10.52
N GLU A 139 7.25 -13.31 10.24
CA GLU A 139 8.03 -14.36 10.90
C GLU A 139 8.21 -14.03 12.40
N LEU A 140 8.61 -15.02 13.22
CA LEU A 140 8.73 -14.83 14.68
C LEU A 140 9.67 -13.68 15.07
N GLU A 141 10.78 -13.50 14.35
CA GLU A 141 11.74 -12.42 14.59
C GLU A 141 11.14 -11.05 14.22
N ASP A 142 10.43 -11.00 13.08
CA ASP A 142 9.72 -9.83 12.59
C ASP A 142 8.56 -9.42 13.52
N GLU A 143 7.84 -10.39 14.06
CA GLU A 143 6.74 -10.18 15.02
C GLU A 143 7.26 -9.52 16.30
N ALA A 144 8.39 -10.00 16.83
CA ALA A 144 9.01 -9.41 18.02
C ALA A 144 9.45 -7.95 17.76
N GLU A 145 9.92 -7.64 16.56
CA GLU A 145 10.29 -6.28 16.18
C GLU A 145 9.06 -5.37 16.02
N LEU A 146 8.02 -5.83 15.31
CA LEU A 146 6.75 -5.11 15.19
C LEU A 146 6.12 -4.85 16.55
N SER A 147 6.12 -5.85 17.43
CA SER A 147 5.58 -5.72 18.80
C SER A 147 6.26 -4.59 19.59
N ARG A 148 7.60 -4.43 19.46
CA ARG A 148 8.32 -3.30 20.08
C ARG A 148 7.88 -1.94 19.56
N MET A 149 7.40 -1.87 18.33
CA MET A 149 6.88 -0.66 17.69
C MET A 149 5.38 -0.43 17.95
N GLY A 150 4.73 -1.26 18.76
CA GLY A 150 3.27 -1.19 19.01
C GLY A 150 2.44 -2.03 18.04
N GLY A 151 3.06 -2.90 17.27
CA GLY A 151 2.43 -3.87 16.38
C GLY A 151 1.92 -3.30 15.06
N ARG A 152 1.38 -2.09 15.04
CA ARG A 152 0.83 -1.44 13.83
C ARG A 152 0.90 0.09 13.94
N PRO A 153 0.81 0.84 12.83
CA PRO A 153 0.63 2.29 12.91
C PRO A 153 -0.69 2.64 13.63
N GLN A 154 -0.63 3.65 14.49
CA GLN A 154 -1.71 4.13 15.34
C GLN A 154 -2.33 5.43 14.83
N ILE A 155 -1.62 6.20 13.99
CA ILE A 155 -2.09 7.49 13.47
C ILE A 155 -3.12 7.36 12.34
N PRO A 156 -2.93 6.51 11.31
CA PRO A 156 -3.87 6.41 10.20
C PRO A 156 -5.06 5.51 10.56
N LEU A 157 -6.19 5.73 9.88
CA LEU A 157 -7.28 4.75 9.85
C LEU A 157 -6.76 3.45 9.22
N PHE A 158 -6.88 2.33 9.92
CA PHE A 158 -6.45 1.03 9.42
C PHE A 158 -7.63 0.24 8.81
N LEU A 159 -7.53 0.01 7.49
CA LEU A 159 -8.44 -0.84 6.71
C LEU A 159 -7.80 -2.20 6.41
N ARG A 160 -8.35 -3.27 6.97
CA ARG A 160 -7.93 -4.65 6.67
C ARG A 160 -8.88 -5.27 5.65
N LEU A 161 -8.34 -5.66 4.51
CA LEU A 161 -9.04 -6.28 3.39
C LEU A 161 -8.50 -7.70 3.27
N THR A 162 -9.26 -8.71 3.66
CA THR A 162 -8.73 -10.07 3.77
C THR A 162 -9.65 -11.09 3.14
N ASP A 163 -9.09 -11.99 2.35
CA ASP A 163 -9.81 -13.12 1.82
C ASP A 163 -10.00 -14.19 2.89
N SER A 164 -11.13 -14.89 2.80
CA SER A 164 -11.46 -15.96 3.73
C SER A 164 -10.36 -17.02 3.80
N GLY A 165 -9.77 -17.22 4.98
CA GLY A 165 -8.73 -18.22 5.22
C GLY A 165 -7.29 -17.73 5.07
N VAL A 166 -7.07 -16.44 4.77
CA VAL A 166 -5.73 -15.84 4.82
C VAL A 166 -5.37 -15.53 6.27
N ASP A 167 -4.20 -16.01 6.70
CA ASP A 167 -3.57 -15.61 7.97
C ASP A 167 -2.53 -14.53 7.69
N ASP A 168 -2.80 -13.32 8.17
CA ASP A 168 -1.96 -12.14 8.05
C ASP A 168 -1.27 -11.76 9.38
N GLY A 169 -1.33 -12.64 10.38
CA GLY A 169 -0.74 -12.40 11.70
C GLY A 169 -1.34 -11.20 12.44
N LEU A 170 -2.60 -10.88 12.16
CA LEU A 170 -3.38 -9.86 12.86
C LEU A 170 -4.60 -10.48 13.56
N ASP A 171 -4.82 -10.09 14.81
CA ASP A 171 -6.08 -10.37 15.49
C ASP A 171 -7.26 -9.61 14.85
N GLU A 172 -8.49 -10.00 15.19
CA GLU A 172 -9.70 -9.39 14.62
C GLU A 172 -9.88 -7.92 15.02
N GLU A 173 -9.34 -7.51 16.17
CA GLU A 173 -9.45 -6.16 16.72
C GLU A 173 -8.34 -5.21 16.25
N ALA A 174 -7.33 -5.72 15.53
CA ALA A 174 -6.20 -4.92 15.11
C ALA A 174 -6.60 -3.80 14.16
N ALA A 175 -7.57 -4.03 13.28
CA ALA A 175 -8.00 -3.04 12.29
C ALA A 175 -9.21 -2.25 12.76
N ASP A 176 -9.24 -0.97 12.43
CA ASP A 176 -10.38 -0.11 12.73
C ASP A 176 -11.60 -0.53 11.88
N GLU A 177 -11.36 -0.98 10.65
CA GLU A 177 -12.36 -1.63 9.80
C GLU A 177 -11.76 -2.89 9.15
N THR A 178 -12.48 -4.01 9.23
CA THR A 178 -12.14 -5.25 8.52
C THR A 178 -13.22 -5.58 7.50
N MET A 179 -12.81 -5.89 6.28
CA MET A 179 -13.67 -6.51 5.28
C MET A 179 -13.12 -7.87 4.88
N THR A 180 -13.97 -8.88 5.01
CA THR A 180 -13.65 -10.25 4.60
C THR A 180 -14.38 -10.62 3.33
N GLY A 181 -13.64 -10.95 2.28
CA GLY A 181 -14.16 -11.38 1.00
C GLY A 181 -13.89 -12.85 0.70
N THR A 182 -14.31 -13.27 -0.50
CA THR A 182 -13.98 -14.60 -1.02
C THR A 182 -12.64 -14.53 -1.74
N ALA A 183 -11.78 -15.53 -1.53
CA ALA A 183 -10.49 -15.65 -2.21
C ALA A 183 -10.61 -15.38 -3.72
N GLY A 184 -9.95 -14.32 -4.17
CA GLY A 184 -9.83 -14.01 -5.59
C GLY A 184 -8.77 -14.90 -6.24
N GLY A 185 -9.05 -15.42 -7.44
CA GLY A 185 -8.01 -15.99 -8.30
C GLY A 185 -7.16 -14.89 -8.95
N ALA A 186 -6.34 -15.26 -9.95
CA ALA A 186 -5.66 -14.28 -10.80
C ALA A 186 -6.68 -13.27 -11.37
N GLY A 187 -6.44 -11.97 -11.18
CA GLY A 187 -7.43 -10.94 -11.47
C GLY A 187 -6.96 -9.53 -11.14
N PRO A 188 -7.90 -8.61 -10.83
CA PRO A 188 -7.56 -7.23 -10.52
C PRO A 188 -6.77 -7.17 -9.22
N LEU A 189 -5.95 -6.12 -9.07
CA LEU A 189 -5.10 -5.91 -7.90
C LEU A 189 -5.90 -5.85 -6.59
N LEU A 190 -7.10 -5.28 -6.66
CA LEU A 190 -8.15 -5.37 -5.66
C LEU A 190 -9.44 -5.77 -6.36
N SER A 191 -10.25 -6.62 -5.71
CA SER A 191 -11.62 -6.85 -6.17
C SER A 191 -12.40 -5.52 -6.20
N LYS A 192 -13.47 -5.46 -6.99
CA LYS A 192 -14.35 -4.28 -7.02
C LYS A 192 -14.86 -3.92 -5.63
N GLU A 193 -15.15 -4.93 -4.80
CA GLU A 193 -15.62 -4.73 -3.43
C GLU A 193 -14.55 -4.04 -2.59
N TYR A 194 -13.34 -4.60 -2.54
CA TYR A 194 -12.20 -4.04 -1.81
C TYR A 194 -11.83 -2.64 -2.30
N GLY A 195 -11.74 -2.47 -3.62
CA GLY A 195 -11.42 -1.18 -4.23
C GLY A 195 -12.46 -0.12 -3.93
N SER A 196 -13.75 -0.45 -4.01
CA SER A 196 -14.83 0.50 -3.70
C SER A 196 -14.78 0.94 -2.24
N ARG A 197 -14.52 0.00 -1.31
CA ARG A 197 -14.34 0.34 0.11
C ARG A 197 -13.16 1.24 0.38
N LEU A 198 -12.02 0.97 -0.25
CA LEU A 198 -10.85 1.84 -0.14
C LEU A 198 -11.19 3.26 -0.61
N LEU A 199 -11.84 3.41 -1.76
CA LEU A 199 -12.23 4.70 -2.33
C LEU A 199 -13.14 5.53 -1.40
N GLU A 200 -14.04 4.88 -0.64
CA GLU A 200 -14.92 5.54 0.32
C GLU A 200 -14.20 6.11 1.54
N ARG A 201 -12.94 5.71 1.79
CA ARG A 201 -12.15 6.13 2.95
C ARG A 201 -10.98 7.03 2.60
N LEU A 202 -10.70 7.22 1.31
CA LEU A 202 -9.58 8.05 0.89
C LEU A 202 -9.70 9.47 1.48
N PRO A 203 -8.58 10.05 1.93
CA PRO A 203 -8.56 11.42 2.43
C PRO A 203 -9.16 12.40 1.42
N GLY A 204 -9.96 13.33 1.95
CA GLY A 204 -10.69 14.37 1.22
C GLY A 204 -9.82 15.46 0.64
#